data_AF-A0A357KQ75-F1
#
_entry.id   AF-A0A357KQ75-F1
#
_cell.length_a   1.000
_cell.length_b   1.000
_cell.length_c   1.000
_cell.angle_alpha   90.00
_cell.angle_beta   90.00
_cell.angle_gamma   90.00
#
_symmetry.space_group_name_H-M   'P 1'
#
loop_
_entity.id
_entity.type
_entity.pdbx_description
1 polymer ?
#
loop_
_entity_poly.entity_id
_entity_poly.type
_entity_poly.pdbx_seq_one_letter_code
_entity_poly.pdbx_strand_id
1 'polypeptide(L)'
;MKFDQGSFVVMYPGKFESEVKIDDEGVYTFNSWDGEKREDGLFGLWNSPGDFSRFVYAWVIPEHFELIDYKSNRDGNWVARNNTISFFAEDVNSLTFTIRYREKDSDSDGVSDRADRCPTTAKGVKVNDTGCQLDSDGDGILDLIDACPKTPKGSLVGGKGCQPDADGDGVFDFLDQCPETASGLSVGSLGCEPDSDKDGVVDSKDKCPKSPRCATVDENGCDLDSDKDGVVDSKDKCPESPEGAKVNESGCELDSDNDGVADSKDKCPESPKGAKVNA
;
A
#
# COMPACT_ATOMS: atom_id res chain seq x y z
N MET A 1 -26.98 -46.96 28.20
CA MET A 1 -26.40 -48.26 27.81
C MET A 1 -25.27 -48.59 28.78
N LYS A 2 -25.43 -49.61 29.63
CA LYS A 2 -24.33 -50.18 30.41
C LYS A 2 -23.86 -51.40 29.63
N PHE A 3 -22.61 -51.41 29.18
CA PHE A 3 -21.98 -52.62 28.66
C PHE A 3 -21.64 -53.49 29.87
N ASP A 4 -22.02 -54.77 29.83
CA ASP A 4 -21.54 -55.72 30.83
C ASP A 4 -20.01 -55.77 30.74
N GLN A 5 -19.33 -55.63 31.88
CA GLN A 5 -17.88 -55.68 31.95
C GLN A 5 -17.41 -57.02 31.39
N GLY A 6 -16.68 -56.99 30.26
CA GLY A 6 -16.12 -58.17 29.60
C GLY A 6 -16.52 -58.39 28.13
N SER A 7 -17.45 -57.61 27.57
CA SER A 7 -18.04 -57.91 26.23
C SER A 7 -17.80 -56.85 25.16
N PHE A 8 -16.73 -56.06 25.24
CA PHE A 8 -16.39 -55.07 24.21
C PHE A 8 -15.02 -55.35 23.61
N VAL A 9 -14.92 -55.25 22.28
CA VAL A 9 -13.63 -55.22 21.57
C VAL A 9 -13.38 -53.77 21.19
N VAL A 10 -12.32 -53.16 21.74
CA VAL A 10 -11.79 -51.89 21.24
C VAL A 10 -10.79 -52.23 20.14
N MET A 11 -11.16 -51.94 18.89
CA MET A 11 -10.24 -52.07 17.77
C MET A 11 -9.52 -50.75 17.54
N TYR A 12 -8.20 -50.76 17.70
CA TYR A 12 -7.34 -49.65 17.34
C TYR A 12 -6.98 -49.78 15.86
N PRO A 13 -7.29 -48.76 15.04
CA PRO A 13 -6.83 -48.76 13.67
C PRO A 13 -5.29 -48.59 13.65
N GLY A 14 -4.52 -49.63 13.29
CA GLY A 14 -3.09 -49.51 12.99
C GLY A 14 -2.82 -48.66 11.74
N LYS A 15 -2.02 -47.59 11.88
CA LYS A 15 -1.59 -46.61 10.85
C LYS A 15 -2.36 -46.64 9.51
N PHE A 16 -3.45 -45.89 9.46
CA PHE A 16 -4.34 -45.71 8.31
C PHE A 16 -3.96 -44.50 7.42
N GLU A 17 -2.69 -44.10 7.40
CA GLU A 17 -2.24 -42.91 6.65
C GLU A 17 -2.58 -43.00 5.15
N SER A 18 -2.65 -44.20 4.57
CA SER A 18 -3.02 -44.43 3.17
C SER A 18 -4.53 -44.37 2.87
N GLU A 19 -5.38 -44.36 3.90
CA GLU A 19 -6.85 -44.37 3.77
C GLU A 19 -7.48 -42.98 4.03
N VAL A 20 -6.65 -41.98 4.28
CA VAL A 20 -7.07 -40.58 4.46
C VAL A 20 -6.83 -39.82 3.16
N LYS A 21 -7.89 -39.18 2.66
CA LYS A 21 -7.83 -38.26 1.53
C LYS A 21 -8.05 -36.84 2.02
N ILE A 22 -7.38 -35.87 1.41
CA ILE A 22 -7.57 -34.45 1.71
C ILE A 22 -8.15 -33.81 0.44
N ASP A 23 -9.23 -33.05 0.58
CA ASP A 23 -9.80 -32.27 -0.52
C ASP A 23 -9.23 -30.84 -0.56
N ASP A 24 -9.59 -30.07 -1.59
CA ASP A 24 -9.11 -28.70 -1.81
C ASP A 24 -9.54 -27.72 -0.69
N GLU A 25 -10.53 -28.11 0.12
CA GLU A 25 -11.00 -27.35 1.29
C GLU A 25 -10.25 -27.73 2.57
N GLY A 26 -9.22 -28.58 2.49
CA GLY A 26 -8.43 -29.04 3.64
C GLY A 26 -9.18 -30.04 4.53
N VAL A 27 -10.27 -30.65 4.03
CA VAL A 27 -11.04 -31.64 4.78
C VAL A 27 -10.44 -33.02 4.60
N TYR A 28 -10.04 -33.60 5.73
CA TYR A 28 -9.56 -34.97 5.83
C TYR A 28 -10.75 -35.91 5.83
N THR A 29 -10.81 -36.81 4.85
CA THR A 29 -11.81 -37.86 4.73
C THR A 29 -11.11 -39.21 4.93
N PHE A 30 -11.36 -39.82 6.08
CA PHE A 30 -11.03 -41.22 6.31
C PHE A 30 -12.16 -42.09 5.76
N ASN A 31 -11.81 -43.05 4.90
CA ASN A 31 -12.75 -44.07 4.44
C ASN A 31 -12.15 -45.46 4.65
N SER A 32 -12.79 -46.28 5.47
CA SER A 32 -12.31 -47.64 5.77
C SER A 32 -12.62 -48.66 4.67
N TRP A 33 -12.86 -48.18 3.45
CA TRP A 33 -13.15 -48.98 2.26
C TRP A 33 -12.57 -48.32 1.01
N ASP A 34 -11.79 -49.08 0.26
CA ASP A 34 -11.10 -48.68 -0.96
C ASP A 34 -11.85 -49.03 -2.26
N GLY A 35 -13.02 -49.68 -2.15
CA GLY A 35 -13.80 -50.14 -3.30
C GLY A 35 -13.56 -51.60 -3.67
N GLU A 36 -12.53 -52.25 -3.12
CA GLU A 36 -12.20 -53.64 -3.43
C GLU A 36 -12.88 -54.59 -2.44
N LYS A 37 -13.39 -55.69 -2.99
CA LYS A 37 -13.96 -56.78 -2.20
C LYS A 37 -12.80 -57.70 -1.85
N ARG A 38 -12.62 -58.03 -0.57
CA ARG A 38 -11.60 -59.00 -0.15
C ARG A 38 -11.86 -60.36 -0.83
N GLU A 39 -10.84 -61.20 -0.91
CA GLU A 39 -10.93 -62.55 -1.53
C GLU A 39 -12.05 -63.41 -0.92
N ASP A 40 -12.40 -63.18 0.34
CA ASP A 40 -13.51 -63.82 1.06
C ASP A 40 -14.91 -63.28 0.68
N GLY A 41 -14.98 -62.31 -0.22
CA GLY A 41 -16.22 -61.70 -0.69
C GLY A 41 -16.84 -60.70 0.30
N LEU A 42 -16.07 -60.15 1.22
CA LEU A 42 -16.52 -59.19 2.23
C LEU A 42 -15.92 -57.79 2.01
N PHE A 43 -16.53 -56.78 2.62
CA PHE A 43 -16.11 -55.37 2.54
C PHE A 43 -15.64 -54.88 3.92
N GLY A 44 -14.62 -54.01 3.96
CA GLY A 44 -14.17 -53.32 5.18
C GLY A 44 -13.46 -54.21 6.21
N LEU A 45 -13.45 -53.76 7.47
CA LEU A 45 -12.87 -54.51 8.60
C LEU A 45 -13.75 -55.73 8.91
N TRP A 46 -13.19 -56.93 8.80
CA TRP A 46 -13.90 -58.18 9.10
C TRP A 46 -13.43 -58.80 10.42
N ASN A 47 -14.39 -59.17 11.27
CA ASN A 47 -14.18 -60.01 12.43
C ASN A 47 -15.08 -61.24 12.33
N SER A 48 -14.55 -62.41 12.70
CA SER A 48 -15.32 -63.66 12.68
C SER A 48 -16.52 -63.57 13.63
N PRO A 49 -17.75 -63.92 13.19
CA PRO A 49 -18.97 -63.88 14.01
C PRO A 49 -18.99 -64.86 15.20
N GLY A 50 -17.95 -65.68 15.38
CA GLY A 50 -17.94 -66.74 16.38
C GLY A 50 -17.99 -66.25 17.84
N ASP A 51 -17.46 -65.06 18.13
CA ASP A 51 -17.15 -64.66 19.51
C ASP A 51 -17.76 -63.32 19.98
N PHE A 52 -18.36 -62.49 19.11
CA PHE A 52 -18.83 -61.15 19.49
C PHE A 52 -20.12 -60.72 18.80
N SER A 53 -21.19 -60.45 19.57
CA SER A 53 -22.48 -59.92 19.09
C SER A 53 -22.59 -58.39 19.16
N ARG A 54 -21.63 -57.72 19.81
CA ARG A 54 -21.62 -56.27 20.04
C ARG A 54 -20.27 -55.68 19.70
N PHE A 55 -20.28 -54.54 19.02
CA PHE A 55 -19.07 -53.82 18.61
C PHE A 55 -19.06 -52.39 19.13
N VAL A 56 -17.86 -51.92 19.47
CA VAL A 56 -17.58 -50.50 19.77
C VAL A 56 -16.36 -50.07 18.97
N TYR A 57 -16.52 -49.10 18.09
CA TYR A 57 -15.39 -48.40 17.48
C TYR A 57 -15.27 -47.02 18.10
N ALA A 58 -14.06 -46.59 18.42
CA ALA A 58 -13.82 -45.25 18.95
C ALA A 58 -12.68 -44.59 18.18
N TRP A 59 -12.91 -43.34 17.76
CA TRP A 59 -11.90 -42.49 17.16
C TRP A 59 -11.63 -41.32 18.10
N VAL A 60 -10.37 -41.15 18.47
CA VAL A 60 -9.88 -40.01 19.24
C VAL A 60 -9.24 -39.05 18.24
N ILE A 61 -9.89 -37.92 18.02
CA ILE A 61 -9.45 -36.87 17.11
C ILE A 61 -8.47 -35.95 17.86
N PRO A 62 -7.37 -35.50 17.25
CA PRO A 62 -6.47 -34.56 17.94
C PRO A 62 -7.18 -33.23 18.24
N GLU A 63 -6.80 -32.54 19.32
CA GLU A 63 -7.54 -31.38 19.82
C GLU A 63 -7.60 -30.19 18.87
N HIS A 64 -6.66 -30.07 17.93
CA HIS A 64 -6.61 -29.01 16.91
C HIS A 64 -7.47 -29.31 15.68
N PHE A 65 -8.12 -30.47 15.63
CA PHE A 65 -9.09 -30.82 14.61
C PHE A 65 -10.51 -30.74 15.15
N GLU A 66 -11.44 -30.40 14.28
CA GLU A 66 -12.87 -30.53 14.50
C GLU A 66 -13.50 -31.57 13.58
N LEU A 67 -14.54 -32.23 14.08
CA LEU A 67 -15.32 -33.21 13.32
C LEU A 67 -16.38 -32.49 12.48
N ILE A 68 -16.42 -32.81 11.19
CA ILE A 68 -17.40 -32.28 10.24
C ILE A 68 -18.58 -33.24 10.12
N ASP A 69 -18.30 -34.51 9.83
CA ASP A 69 -19.32 -35.53 9.59
C ASP A 69 -18.77 -36.94 9.87
N TYR A 70 -19.64 -37.87 10.26
CA TYR A 70 -19.29 -39.27 10.43
C TYR A 70 -20.49 -40.17 10.14
N LYS A 71 -20.25 -41.25 9.39
CA LYS A 71 -21.29 -42.19 8.98
C LYS A 71 -20.77 -43.61 8.84
N SER A 72 -21.69 -44.56 8.94
CA SER A 72 -21.48 -45.99 8.72
C SER A 72 -22.40 -46.50 7.61
N ASN A 73 -22.01 -47.59 6.95
CA ASN A 73 -22.89 -48.33 6.02
C ASN A 73 -23.95 -49.21 6.72
N ARG A 74 -23.89 -49.32 8.05
CA ARG A 74 -24.81 -50.09 8.88
C ARG A 74 -25.45 -49.19 9.94
N ASP A 75 -26.65 -49.58 10.35
CA ASP A 75 -27.34 -48.95 11.48
C ASP A 75 -26.57 -49.19 12.78
N GLY A 76 -26.56 -48.16 13.62
CA GLY A 76 -25.93 -48.19 14.92
C GLY A 76 -26.08 -46.84 15.62
N ASN A 77 -25.62 -46.77 16.85
CA ASN A 77 -25.69 -45.57 17.66
C ASN A 77 -24.33 -44.88 17.72
N TRP A 78 -24.30 -43.59 17.38
CA TRP A 78 -23.11 -42.76 17.52
C TRP A 78 -23.17 -41.95 18.81
N VAL A 79 -22.05 -41.88 19.52
CA VAL A 79 -21.90 -41.06 20.73
C VAL A 79 -20.63 -40.23 20.59
N ALA A 80 -20.78 -38.92 20.54
CA ALA A 80 -19.68 -37.97 20.59
C ALA A 80 -19.46 -37.48 22.03
N ARG A 81 -18.21 -37.47 22.48
CA ARG A 81 -17.77 -36.89 23.76
C ARG A 81 -16.43 -36.21 23.57
N ASN A 82 -16.41 -34.88 23.70
CA ASN A 82 -15.22 -34.05 23.46
C ASN A 82 -14.61 -34.36 22.09
N ASN A 83 -13.35 -34.80 22.06
CA ASN A 83 -12.61 -35.16 20.85
C ASN A 83 -12.78 -36.63 20.44
N THR A 84 -13.67 -37.38 21.10
CA THR A 84 -13.87 -38.80 20.82
C THR A 84 -15.26 -39.04 20.25
N ILE A 85 -15.33 -39.75 19.13
CA ILE A 85 -16.58 -40.34 18.62
C ILE A 85 -16.55 -41.84 18.81
N SER A 86 -17.69 -42.41 19.19
CA SER A 86 -17.85 -43.85 19.35
C SER A 86 -19.07 -44.35 18.60
N PHE A 87 -18.92 -45.46 17.88
CA PHE A 87 -19.99 -46.15 17.17
C PHE A 87 -20.31 -47.47 17.87
N PHE A 88 -21.60 -47.70 18.15
CA PHE A 88 -22.13 -48.87 18.82
C PHE A 88 -23.11 -49.60 17.92
N ALA A 89 -22.89 -50.89 17.69
CA ALA A 89 -23.79 -51.70 16.85
C ALA A 89 -23.79 -53.19 17.26
N GLU A 90 -24.84 -53.90 16.86
CA GLU A 90 -25.04 -55.34 17.11
C GLU A 90 -25.16 -56.09 15.78
N ASP A 91 -24.64 -57.32 15.71
CA ASP A 91 -24.74 -58.23 14.55
C ASP A 91 -24.30 -57.63 13.19
N VAL A 92 -23.33 -56.72 13.22
CA VAL A 92 -22.87 -55.97 12.04
C VAL A 92 -21.66 -56.62 11.38
N ASN A 93 -21.91 -57.40 10.33
CA ASN A 93 -20.87 -57.87 9.41
C ASN A 93 -20.61 -56.83 8.29
N SER A 94 -19.35 -56.69 7.91
CA SER A 94 -18.89 -55.80 6.83
C SER A 94 -19.19 -54.32 7.13
N LEU A 95 -18.52 -53.78 8.14
CA LEU A 95 -18.62 -52.38 8.53
C LEU A 95 -17.65 -51.52 7.74
N THR A 96 -18.15 -50.40 7.23
CA THR A 96 -17.35 -49.34 6.62
C THR A 96 -17.72 -48.00 7.23
N PHE A 97 -16.72 -47.16 7.47
CA PHE A 97 -16.88 -45.84 8.05
C PHE A 97 -16.39 -44.77 7.08
N THR A 98 -17.09 -43.64 7.08
CA THR A 98 -16.58 -42.40 6.52
C THR A 98 -16.55 -41.37 7.64
N ILE A 99 -15.38 -40.79 7.91
CA ILE A 99 -15.19 -39.77 8.94
C ILE A 99 -14.51 -38.58 8.28
N ARG A 100 -15.14 -37.40 8.40
CA ARG A 100 -14.65 -36.13 7.87
C ARG A 100 -14.29 -35.20 9.02
N TYR A 101 -13.09 -34.65 8.98
CA TYR A 101 -12.57 -33.73 9.98
C TYR A 101 -11.63 -32.70 9.32
N ARG A 102 -11.41 -31.55 9.95
CA ARG A 102 -10.50 -30.50 9.46
C ARG A 102 -9.82 -29.79 10.61
N GLU A 103 -8.74 -29.07 10.32
CA GLU A 103 -8.13 -28.19 11.32
C GLU A 103 -9.13 -27.11 11.73
N LYS A 104 -9.13 -26.77 13.02
CA LYS A 104 -9.99 -25.72 13.55
C LYS A 104 -9.56 -24.37 13.02
N ASP A 105 -10.55 -23.55 12.72
CA ASP A 105 -10.44 -22.15 12.32
C ASP A 105 -11.53 -21.39 13.11
N SER A 106 -11.14 -20.83 14.24
CA SER A 106 -12.03 -20.30 15.27
C SER A 106 -12.71 -19.00 14.86
N ASP A 107 -12.05 -18.15 14.09
CA ASP A 107 -12.59 -16.87 13.62
C ASP A 107 -13.10 -16.91 12.16
N SER A 108 -12.89 -18.04 11.49
CA SER A 108 -13.36 -18.32 10.13
C SER A 108 -12.77 -17.36 9.10
N ASP A 109 -11.50 -16.98 9.27
CA ASP A 109 -10.76 -16.12 8.35
C ASP A 109 -10.06 -16.90 7.22
N GLY A 110 -10.06 -18.24 7.29
CA GLY A 110 -9.45 -19.14 6.34
C GLY A 110 -8.06 -19.65 6.74
N VAL A 111 -7.55 -19.25 7.89
CA VAL A 111 -6.28 -19.71 8.46
C VAL A 111 -6.56 -20.56 9.70
N SER A 112 -6.00 -21.77 9.76
CA SER A 112 -6.19 -22.65 10.92
C SER A 112 -5.65 -22.00 12.21
N ASP A 113 -6.27 -22.28 13.36
CA ASP A 113 -5.86 -21.80 14.69
C ASP A 113 -4.36 -22.01 14.99
N ARG A 114 -3.76 -23.04 14.38
CA ARG A 114 -2.34 -23.38 14.55
C ARG A 114 -1.39 -22.47 13.76
N ALA A 115 -1.81 -22.04 12.58
CA ALA A 115 -1.05 -21.16 11.70
C ALA A 115 -1.39 -19.67 11.91
N ASP A 116 -2.53 -19.42 12.56
CA ASP A 116 -3.06 -18.09 12.79
C ASP A 116 -2.32 -17.37 13.94
N ARG A 117 -1.85 -16.16 13.64
CA ARG A 117 -1.17 -15.25 14.57
C ARG A 117 -2.10 -14.14 15.06
N CYS A 118 -3.30 -14.05 14.49
CA CYS A 118 -4.32 -13.05 14.73
C CYS A 118 -5.70 -13.73 14.96
N PRO A 119 -5.87 -14.46 16.08
CA PRO A 119 -7.00 -15.38 16.37
C PRO A 119 -8.38 -14.75 16.57
N THR A 120 -8.51 -13.47 16.24
CA THR A 120 -9.73 -12.69 16.44
C THR A 120 -10.00 -11.80 15.23
N THR A 121 -9.56 -12.20 14.05
CA THR A 121 -9.83 -11.45 12.84
C THR A 121 -11.32 -11.51 12.51
N ALA A 122 -11.88 -10.37 12.13
CA ALA A 122 -13.29 -10.30 11.81
C ALA A 122 -13.59 -11.11 10.54
N LYS A 123 -14.60 -11.98 10.61
CA LYS A 123 -15.06 -12.80 9.48
C LYS A 123 -15.28 -11.98 8.22
N GLY A 124 -14.71 -12.44 7.10
CA GLY A 124 -14.82 -11.80 5.79
C GLY A 124 -13.80 -10.69 5.52
N VAL A 125 -12.95 -10.35 6.49
CA VAL A 125 -11.77 -9.52 6.24
C VAL A 125 -10.73 -10.34 5.50
N LYS A 126 -10.05 -9.73 4.53
CA LYS A 126 -8.91 -10.37 3.85
C LYS A 126 -7.71 -10.40 4.79
N VAL A 127 -7.13 -11.57 4.93
CA VAL A 127 -5.95 -11.83 5.76
C VAL A 127 -4.79 -12.32 4.90
N ASN A 128 -3.58 -12.22 5.45
CA ASN A 128 -2.41 -12.90 4.92
C ASN A 128 -2.35 -14.37 5.39
N ASP A 129 -1.30 -15.09 4.98
CA ASP A 129 -1.08 -16.51 5.32
C ASP A 129 -0.93 -16.79 6.83
N THR A 130 -0.93 -15.76 7.68
CA THR A 130 -0.85 -15.85 9.14
C THR A 130 -2.11 -15.36 9.85
N GLY A 131 -3.22 -15.20 9.13
CA GLY A 131 -4.53 -14.78 9.67
C GLY A 131 -4.61 -13.29 10.03
N CYS A 132 -3.57 -12.51 9.71
CA CYS A 132 -3.52 -11.09 10.06
C CYS A 132 -4.00 -10.20 8.92
N GLN A 133 -4.67 -9.12 9.29
CA GLN A 133 -5.13 -8.08 8.38
C GLN A 133 -3.95 -7.44 7.62
N LEU A 134 -4.21 -7.02 6.39
CA LEU A 134 -3.18 -6.48 5.49
C LEU A 134 -2.87 -5.00 5.79
N ASP A 135 -1.59 -4.68 5.75
CA ASP A 135 -0.98 -3.36 5.75
C ASP A 135 0.11 -3.40 4.66
N SER A 136 -0.28 -3.01 3.44
CA SER A 136 0.46 -3.24 2.22
C SER A 136 1.68 -2.34 2.08
N ASP A 137 1.65 -1.12 2.62
CA ASP A 137 2.75 -0.16 2.56
C ASP A 137 3.58 -0.10 3.86
N GLY A 138 3.07 -0.68 4.95
CA GLY A 138 3.76 -0.82 6.22
C GLY A 138 3.78 0.47 7.03
N ASP A 139 2.86 1.39 6.78
CA ASP A 139 2.75 2.65 7.54
C ASP A 139 2.08 2.48 8.91
N GLY A 140 1.53 1.29 9.18
CA GLY A 140 0.85 0.94 10.43
C GLY A 140 -0.67 1.12 10.39
N ILE A 141 -1.24 1.51 9.25
CA ILE A 141 -2.67 1.61 8.99
C ILE A 141 -3.09 0.45 8.07
N LEU A 142 -4.21 -0.19 8.42
CA LEU A 142 -4.68 -1.34 7.67
C LEU A 142 -5.26 -0.91 6.31
N ASP A 143 -5.04 -1.71 5.27
CA ASP A 143 -5.51 -1.48 3.89
C ASP A 143 -7.01 -1.15 3.81
N LEU A 144 -7.81 -1.67 4.74
CA LEU A 144 -9.27 -1.44 4.79
C LEU A 144 -9.65 0.01 5.12
N ILE A 145 -8.83 0.69 5.91
CA ILE A 145 -9.08 2.05 6.41
C ILE A 145 -8.04 3.06 5.94
N ASP A 146 -7.05 2.61 5.18
CA ASP A 146 -5.99 3.43 4.61
C ASP A 146 -6.50 4.19 3.36
N ALA A 147 -6.39 5.51 3.40
CA ALA A 147 -6.73 6.39 2.28
C ALA A 147 -5.51 6.66 1.37
N CYS A 148 -4.31 6.32 1.82
CA CYS A 148 -3.04 6.62 1.19
C CYS A 148 -2.15 5.35 1.08
N PRO A 149 -2.48 4.41 0.17
CA PRO A 149 -1.89 3.05 0.08
C PRO A 149 -0.44 2.98 -0.45
N LYS A 150 0.30 4.08 -0.38
CA LYS A 150 1.68 4.21 -0.86
C LYS A 150 2.53 5.03 0.11
N THR A 151 2.10 5.14 1.36
CA THR A 151 2.85 5.87 2.35
C THR A 151 4.12 5.09 2.71
N PRO A 152 5.29 5.74 2.72
CA PRO A 152 6.52 5.03 3.02
C PRO A 152 6.47 4.36 4.40
N LYS A 153 6.91 3.10 4.46
CA LYS A 153 7.02 2.34 5.71
C LYS A 153 7.72 3.14 6.81
N GLY A 154 7.07 3.26 7.95
CA GLY A 154 7.59 3.98 9.12
C GLY A 154 7.41 5.50 9.09
N SER A 155 6.68 6.04 8.11
CA SER A 155 6.24 7.43 8.12
C SER A 155 5.32 7.70 9.32
N LEU A 156 5.36 8.94 9.82
CA LEU A 156 4.36 9.42 10.78
C LEU A 156 3.09 9.78 10.02
N VAL A 157 2.07 8.94 10.15
CA VAL A 157 0.78 9.09 9.46
C VAL A 157 -0.36 9.41 10.43
N GLY A 158 -1.37 10.11 9.93
CA GLY A 158 -2.62 10.28 10.65
C GLY A 158 -3.47 9.00 10.66
N GLY A 159 -4.66 9.05 11.25
CA GLY A 159 -5.57 7.88 11.31
C GLY A 159 -6.14 7.40 9.97
N LYS A 160 -5.72 7.97 8.85
CA LYS A 160 -6.10 7.58 7.48
C LYS A 160 -4.90 7.14 6.62
N GLY A 161 -3.73 6.92 7.22
CA GLY A 161 -2.50 6.54 6.50
C GLY A 161 -1.84 7.66 5.70
N CYS A 162 -2.43 8.85 5.65
CA CYS A 162 -1.85 9.98 4.94
C CYS A 162 -0.88 10.78 5.82
N GLN A 163 0.25 11.19 5.22
CA GLN A 163 1.12 12.20 5.80
C GLN A 163 0.47 13.59 5.69
N PRO A 164 0.81 14.53 6.59
CA PRO A 164 0.36 15.91 6.50
C PRO A 164 0.81 16.59 5.19
N ASP A 165 -0.14 17.29 4.57
CA ASP A 165 0.01 18.16 3.39
C ASP A 165 -0.96 19.33 3.66
N ALA A 166 -0.42 20.41 4.22
CA ALA A 166 -1.19 21.50 4.81
C ALA A 166 -1.82 22.43 3.77
N ASP A 167 -1.14 22.64 2.64
CA ASP A 167 -1.59 23.52 1.56
C ASP A 167 -2.28 22.74 0.41
N GLY A 168 -2.13 21.41 0.39
CA GLY A 168 -2.83 20.51 -0.52
C GLY A 168 -2.29 20.61 -1.93
N ASP A 169 -0.98 20.86 -2.08
CA ASP A 169 -0.29 20.93 -3.36
C ASP A 169 0.22 19.56 -3.86
N GLY A 170 0.16 18.54 -3.01
CA GLY A 170 0.60 17.17 -3.29
C GLY A 170 2.03 16.84 -2.84
N VAL A 171 2.72 17.77 -2.18
CA VAL A 171 4.03 17.58 -1.54
C VAL A 171 3.86 17.66 -0.03
N PHE A 172 4.34 16.64 0.68
CA PHE A 172 4.17 16.59 2.13
C PHE A 172 4.94 17.70 2.85
N ASP A 173 4.40 18.19 3.98
CA ASP A 173 4.92 19.33 4.76
C ASP A 173 6.42 19.26 5.08
N PHE A 174 6.97 18.05 5.24
CA PHE A 174 8.40 17.85 5.59
C PHE A 174 9.34 17.91 4.37
N LEU A 175 8.81 17.79 3.16
CA LEU A 175 9.52 17.91 1.88
C LEU A 175 9.23 19.24 1.19
N ASP A 176 8.12 19.88 1.55
CA ASP A 176 7.65 21.12 0.96
C ASP A 176 8.50 22.32 1.41
N GLN A 177 8.99 23.07 0.41
CA GLN A 177 9.74 24.32 0.61
C GLN A 177 8.86 25.56 0.48
N CYS A 178 7.62 25.39 0.03
CA CYS A 178 6.64 26.41 -0.27
C CYS A 178 5.29 26.10 0.42
N PRO A 179 5.21 26.18 1.77
CA PRO A 179 4.07 25.74 2.60
C PRO A 179 2.77 26.55 2.47
N GLU A 180 2.71 27.46 1.50
CA GLU A 180 1.55 28.31 1.22
C GLU A 180 1.19 28.26 -0.27
N THR A 181 1.54 27.18 -0.96
CA THR A 181 1.23 27.03 -2.38
C THR A 181 -0.28 26.83 -2.55
N ALA A 182 -0.89 27.57 -3.47
CA ALA A 182 -2.33 27.50 -3.62
C ALA A 182 -2.74 26.13 -4.17
N SER A 183 -3.68 25.47 -3.50
CA SER A 183 -4.18 24.15 -3.91
C SER A 183 -4.68 24.14 -5.36
N GLY A 184 -4.30 23.09 -6.10
CA GLY A 184 -4.66 22.90 -7.51
C GLY A 184 -3.69 23.49 -8.52
N LEU A 185 -2.62 24.15 -8.07
CA LEU A 185 -1.51 24.55 -8.94
C LEU A 185 -0.60 23.37 -9.26
N SER A 186 0.06 23.43 -10.42
CA SER A 186 1.06 22.42 -10.79
C SER A 186 2.39 22.77 -10.14
N VAL A 187 2.81 21.97 -9.17
CA VAL A 187 4.03 22.19 -8.40
C VAL A 187 5.13 21.21 -8.79
N GLY A 188 6.38 21.59 -8.53
CA GLY A 188 7.53 20.70 -8.65
C GLY A 188 7.62 19.71 -7.48
N SER A 189 8.73 18.97 -7.41
CA SER A 189 8.99 18.02 -6.31
C SER A 189 9.26 18.68 -4.94
N LEU A 190 9.27 20.01 -4.89
CA LEU A 190 9.56 20.82 -3.70
C LEU A 190 8.33 21.63 -3.24
N GLY A 191 7.15 21.37 -3.82
CA GLY A 191 5.91 22.10 -3.55
C GLY A 191 5.84 23.49 -4.17
N CYS A 192 6.95 24.02 -4.67
CA CYS A 192 6.95 25.34 -5.30
C CYS A 192 6.40 25.33 -6.73
N GLU A 193 5.67 26.40 -7.08
CA GLU A 193 5.37 26.76 -8.47
C GLU A 193 6.68 26.93 -9.27
N PRO A 194 6.69 26.60 -10.56
CA PRO A 194 7.87 26.78 -11.40
C PRO A 194 8.20 28.28 -11.61
N ASP A 195 9.50 28.56 -11.58
CA ASP A 195 10.12 29.84 -11.93
C ASP A 195 11.26 29.53 -12.93
N SER A 196 10.98 29.76 -14.21
CA SER A 196 11.79 29.28 -15.33
C SER A 196 13.06 30.09 -15.54
N ASP A 197 13.03 31.41 -15.37
CA ASP A 197 14.20 32.29 -15.51
C ASP A 197 14.88 32.63 -14.17
N LYS A 198 14.25 32.24 -13.06
CA LYS A 198 14.77 32.28 -11.69
C LYS A 198 14.98 33.69 -11.19
N ASP A 199 14.14 34.62 -11.61
CA ASP A 199 14.16 36.01 -11.17
C ASP A 199 13.43 36.26 -9.83
N GLY A 200 12.72 35.24 -9.34
CA GLY A 200 11.95 35.29 -8.09
C GLY A 200 10.44 35.48 -8.28
N VAL A 201 9.95 35.61 -9.52
CA VAL A 201 8.53 35.67 -9.86
C VAL A 201 8.13 34.38 -10.56
N VAL A 202 7.13 33.70 -10.02
CA VAL A 202 6.64 32.43 -10.58
C VAL A 202 6.08 32.61 -12.00
N ASP A 203 6.23 31.59 -12.85
CA ASP A 203 5.84 31.61 -14.27
C ASP A 203 4.37 32.03 -14.49
N SER A 204 3.51 31.77 -13.51
CA SER A 204 2.08 32.13 -13.56
C SER A 204 1.79 33.63 -13.41
N LYS A 205 2.73 34.38 -12.82
CA LYS A 205 2.66 35.83 -12.56
C LYS A 205 3.65 36.63 -13.39
N ASP A 206 4.64 35.97 -13.96
CA ASP A 206 5.70 36.58 -14.74
C ASP A 206 5.23 36.97 -16.17
N LYS A 207 5.36 38.26 -16.50
CA LYS A 207 5.08 38.83 -17.83
C LYS A 207 6.34 38.95 -18.68
N CYS A 208 7.50 38.73 -18.09
CA CYS A 208 8.84 38.91 -18.65
C CYS A 208 9.69 37.63 -18.46
N PRO A 209 9.35 36.50 -19.13
CA PRO A 209 9.91 35.14 -18.92
C PRO A 209 11.36 34.92 -19.36
N LYS A 210 12.11 36.00 -19.51
CA LYS A 210 13.54 36.01 -19.88
C LYS A 210 14.27 37.10 -19.09
N SER A 211 13.72 37.52 -17.96
CA SER A 211 14.39 38.47 -17.11
C SER A 211 15.67 37.80 -16.56
N PRO A 212 16.72 38.58 -16.27
CA PRO A 212 17.93 37.98 -15.72
C PRO A 212 17.68 37.46 -14.30
N ARG A 213 18.14 36.24 -14.01
CA ARG A 213 18.12 35.53 -12.69
C ARG A 213 18.58 36.32 -11.44
N CYS A 214 19.10 37.53 -11.58
CA CYS A 214 19.53 38.40 -10.48
C CYS A 214 19.21 39.88 -10.74
N ALA A 215 18.39 40.17 -11.74
CA ALA A 215 17.89 41.52 -11.95
C ALA A 215 16.94 41.90 -10.82
N THR A 216 16.87 43.19 -10.50
CA THR A 216 15.80 43.68 -9.65
C THR A 216 14.56 43.77 -10.52
N VAL A 217 13.61 42.86 -10.31
CA VAL A 217 12.37 42.81 -11.10
C VAL A 217 11.20 43.41 -10.34
N ASP A 218 10.19 43.87 -11.08
CA ASP A 218 8.91 44.31 -10.52
C ASP A 218 8.00 43.12 -10.13
N GLU A 219 6.78 43.41 -9.68
CA GLU A 219 5.77 42.38 -9.34
C GLU A 219 5.34 41.50 -10.53
N ASN A 220 5.74 41.85 -11.75
CA ASN A 220 5.45 41.14 -12.98
C ASN A 220 6.68 40.43 -13.56
N GLY A 221 7.80 40.32 -12.83
CA GLY A 221 9.04 39.69 -13.31
C GLY A 221 9.81 40.53 -14.33
N CYS A 222 9.44 41.80 -14.52
CA CYS A 222 10.10 42.67 -15.49
C CYS A 222 11.24 43.45 -14.85
N ASP A 223 12.41 43.40 -15.47
CA ASP A 223 13.61 44.15 -15.08
C ASP A 223 13.30 45.66 -15.02
N LEU A 224 13.72 46.29 -13.91
CA LEU A 224 13.45 47.69 -13.66
C LEU A 224 14.31 48.58 -14.57
N ASP A 225 13.79 49.78 -14.85
CA ASP A 225 14.49 50.88 -15.50
C ASP A 225 14.40 52.06 -14.52
N SER A 226 15.44 52.19 -13.69
CA SER A 226 15.45 53.08 -12.53
C SER A 226 15.49 54.56 -12.92
N ASP A 227 16.18 54.91 -14.01
CA ASP A 227 16.34 56.29 -14.48
C ASP A 227 15.40 56.67 -15.65
N LYS A 228 14.68 55.67 -16.20
CA LYS A 228 13.64 55.81 -17.22
C LYS A 228 14.17 56.40 -18.52
N ASP A 229 15.41 56.06 -18.86
CA ASP A 229 16.01 56.43 -20.14
C ASP A 229 15.65 55.46 -21.28
N GLY A 230 15.02 54.33 -20.95
CA GLY A 230 14.60 53.28 -21.87
C GLY A 230 15.52 52.05 -21.90
N VAL A 231 16.58 52.01 -21.10
CA VAL A 231 17.48 50.86 -20.93
C VAL A 231 17.34 50.31 -19.52
N VAL A 232 16.97 49.03 -19.42
CA VAL A 232 16.81 48.35 -18.12
C VAL A 232 18.12 48.26 -17.33
N ASP A 233 18.02 48.29 -16.00
CA ASP A 233 19.12 48.36 -15.03
C ASP A 233 20.17 47.26 -15.26
N SER A 234 19.77 46.06 -15.69
CA SER A 234 20.72 44.96 -15.96
C SER A 234 21.63 45.19 -17.17
N LYS A 235 21.27 46.12 -18.07
CA LYS A 235 21.99 46.46 -19.30
C LYS A 235 22.56 47.87 -19.29
N ASP A 236 22.11 48.69 -18.36
CA ASP A 236 22.54 50.08 -18.26
C ASP A 236 23.91 50.21 -17.56
N LYS A 237 24.84 50.89 -18.23
CA LYS A 237 26.17 51.22 -17.69
C LYS A 237 26.23 52.63 -17.11
N CYS A 238 25.19 53.43 -17.33
CA CYS A 238 25.05 54.83 -16.97
C CYS A 238 23.73 55.05 -16.19
N PRO A 239 23.58 54.49 -14.97
CA PRO A 239 22.33 54.43 -14.18
C PRO A 239 21.81 55.78 -13.64
N GLU A 240 22.37 56.88 -14.11
CA GLU A 240 21.98 58.24 -13.76
C GLU A 240 21.73 59.09 -15.02
N SER A 241 21.44 58.44 -16.15
CA SER A 241 21.04 59.14 -17.36
C SER A 241 19.75 59.93 -17.10
N PRO A 242 19.63 61.18 -17.58
CA PRO A 242 18.42 61.95 -17.36
C PRO A 242 17.20 61.27 -18.01
N GLU A 243 16.07 61.21 -17.30
CA GLU A 243 14.81 60.67 -17.83
C GLU A 243 14.48 61.27 -19.22
N GLY A 244 14.31 60.40 -20.22
CA GLY A 244 14.04 60.78 -21.61
C GLY A 244 15.25 61.28 -22.43
N ALA A 245 16.48 61.15 -21.92
CA ALA A 245 17.69 61.39 -22.68
C ALA A 245 17.80 60.40 -23.86
N LYS A 246 18.42 60.84 -24.97
CA LYS A 246 18.78 59.92 -26.04
C LYS A 246 20.05 59.19 -25.65
N VAL A 247 19.88 57.93 -25.26
CA VAL A 247 20.97 57.05 -24.86
C VAL A 247 21.29 56.01 -25.93
N ASN A 248 22.50 55.46 -25.87
CA ASN A 248 22.92 54.33 -26.70
C ASN A 248 22.47 52.99 -26.10
N GLU A 249 22.81 51.87 -26.74
CA GLU A 249 22.44 50.52 -26.28
C GLU A 249 23.01 50.14 -24.89
N SER A 250 23.95 50.92 -24.35
CA SER A 250 24.49 50.76 -22.99
C SER A 250 23.89 51.74 -21.98
N GLY A 251 22.82 52.47 -22.32
CA GLY A 251 22.16 53.46 -21.45
C GLY A 251 22.95 54.76 -21.24
N CYS A 252 24.03 54.98 -21.99
CA CYS A 252 24.81 56.21 -21.86
C CYS A 252 24.38 57.27 -22.89
N GLU A 253 24.30 58.53 -22.45
CA GLU A 253 24.01 59.69 -23.33
C GLU A 253 24.93 59.70 -24.57
N LEU A 254 24.38 60.05 -25.73
CA LEU A 254 25.15 60.20 -26.97
C LEU A 254 26.11 61.40 -26.88
N ASP A 255 27.30 61.24 -27.47
CA ASP A 255 28.30 62.29 -27.70
C ASP A 255 28.71 62.20 -29.18
N SER A 256 28.02 62.99 -30.01
CA SER A 256 28.04 62.87 -31.46
C SER A 256 29.36 63.34 -32.07
N ASP A 257 30.05 64.31 -31.46
CA ASP A 257 31.35 64.81 -31.94
C ASP A 257 32.58 64.29 -31.16
N ASN A 258 32.33 63.51 -30.10
CA ASN A 258 33.31 62.89 -29.22
C ASN A 258 34.23 63.93 -28.54
N ASP A 259 33.69 65.08 -28.14
CA ASP A 259 34.40 66.12 -27.42
C ASP A 259 34.38 65.95 -25.88
N GLY A 260 33.60 64.99 -25.39
CA GLY A 260 33.46 64.66 -23.97
C GLY A 260 32.26 65.31 -23.28
N VAL A 261 31.43 66.08 -24.00
CA VAL A 261 30.16 66.62 -23.51
C VAL A 261 29.00 65.88 -24.18
N ALA A 262 28.09 65.35 -23.38
CA ALA A 262 26.90 64.68 -23.92
C ALA A 262 26.03 65.63 -24.75
N ASP A 263 25.41 65.13 -25.83
CA ASP A 263 24.58 65.88 -26.78
C ASP A 263 23.47 66.70 -26.09
N SER A 264 22.96 66.24 -24.94
CA SER A 264 21.92 66.93 -24.17
C SER A 264 22.42 68.21 -23.47
N LYS A 265 23.73 68.26 -23.19
CA LYS A 265 24.43 69.34 -22.48
C LYS A 265 25.35 70.12 -23.43
N ASP A 266 25.56 69.64 -24.65
CA ASP A 266 26.32 70.34 -25.66
C ASP A 266 25.46 71.36 -26.43
N LYS A 267 25.97 72.58 -26.53
CA LYS A 267 25.37 73.66 -27.32
C LYS A 267 25.59 73.44 -28.82
N CYS A 268 26.58 72.64 -29.19
CA CYS A 268 27.01 72.39 -30.56
C CYS A 268 27.23 70.88 -30.86
N PRO A 269 26.23 70.00 -30.73
CA PRO A 269 26.40 68.52 -30.76
C PRO A 269 27.03 67.91 -32.03
N GLU A 270 27.19 68.68 -33.10
CA GLU A 270 27.77 68.23 -34.38
C GLU A 270 29.06 69.00 -34.71
N SER A 271 29.79 69.48 -33.69
CA SER A 271 31.00 70.27 -33.93
C SER A 271 32.13 69.41 -34.52
N PRO A 272 33.15 70.01 -35.17
CA PRO A 272 34.25 69.23 -35.73
C PRO A 272 35.08 68.56 -34.61
N LYS A 273 35.31 67.25 -34.75
CA LYS A 273 36.10 66.42 -33.82
C LYS A 273 37.35 67.15 -33.28
N GLY A 274 37.38 67.40 -31.97
CA GLY A 274 38.48 68.10 -31.28
C GLY A 274 38.31 69.63 -31.16
N ALA A 275 37.11 70.16 -31.39
CA ALA A 275 36.77 71.52 -31.02
C ALA A 275 36.97 71.73 -29.51
N LYS A 276 37.45 72.92 -29.13
CA LYS A 276 37.65 73.23 -27.70
C LYS A 276 36.30 73.51 -27.06
N VAL A 277 35.87 72.62 -26.17
CA VAL A 277 34.79 72.87 -25.22
C VAL A 277 35.20 74.00 -24.29
N ASN A 278 34.56 75.15 -24.44
CA ASN A 278 34.68 76.23 -23.47
C ASN A 278 33.69 75.93 -22.35
N ALA A 279 34.20 75.77 -21.13
CA ALA A 279 33.41 75.67 -19.91
C ALA A 279 32.44 76.86 -19.74
#